data_AF-A0A9E6CVG9-F1
#
_entry.id   AF-A0A9E6CVG9-F1
#
_cell.length_a   1.000
_cell.length_b   1.000
_cell.length_c   1.000
_cell.angle_alpha   90.00
_cell.angle_beta   90.00
_cell.angle_gamma   90.00
#
_symmetry.space_group_name_H-M   'P 1'
#
loop_
_entity.id
_entity.type
_entity.pdbx_description
1 polymer ?
#
loop_
_entity_poly.entity_id
_entity_poly.type
_entity_poly.pdbx_seq_one_letter_code
_entity_poly.pdbx_strand_id
1 'polypeptide(L)' 'MDMSMDGSPIIGKTPIQGLYINAGWCYGGFKATPGSGWVFAHTIAQDRPHPLNECFSLERFETGYVLDEKGVGPEPKAH' A
#
# COMPACT_ATOMS: atom_id res chain seq x y z
N MET A 1 -14.19 -6.37 -3.41
CA MET A 1 -12.72 -6.48 -3.40
C MET A 1 -12.17 -5.10 -3.70
N ASP A 2 -11.20 -4.64 -2.94
CA ASP A 2 -10.55 -3.34 -3.06
C ASP A 2 -9.28 -3.48 -3.90
N MET A 3 -9.32 -2.94 -5.12
CA MET A 3 -8.24 -3.04 -6.10
C MET A 3 -7.50 -1.72 -6.24
N SER A 4 -6.18 -1.79 -6.28
CA SER A 4 -5.32 -0.69 -6.69
C SER A 4 -4.96 -0.81 -8.17
N MET A 5 -4.65 0.33 -8.79
CA MET A 5 -4.33 0.41 -10.22
C MET A 5 -3.02 -0.32 -10.60
N ASP A 6 -2.13 -0.52 -9.63
CA ASP A 6 -0.83 -1.15 -9.82
C ASP A 6 -0.77 -2.58 -9.22
N GLY A 7 -1.89 -3.07 -8.69
CA GLY A 7 -1.97 -4.37 -8.01
C GLY A 7 -1.31 -4.41 -6.62
N SER A 8 -0.60 -3.34 -6.25
CA SER A 8 0.14 -3.24 -4.98
C SER A 8 -0.70 -2.63 -3.86
N PRO A 9 -0.47 -2.99 -2.58
CA PRO A 9 -1.23 -2.45 -1.46
C PRO A 9 -0.99 -0.95 -1.25
N ILE A 10 -1.90 -0.32 -0.51
CA ILE A 10 -1.75 1.02 0.04
C ILE A 10 -1.68 0.88 1.56
N ILE A 11 -0.52 1.19 2.13
CA ILE A 11 -0.28 1.06 3.57
C ILE A 11 0.59 2.21 4.07
N GLY A 12 -0.01 3.15 4.80
CA GLY A 12 0.71 4.35 5.21
C GLY A 12 -0.16 5.44 5.82
N LYS A 13 0.38 6.66 5.79
CA LYS A 13 -0.32 7.87 6.27
C LYS A 13 -1.37 8.31 5.25
N THR A 14 -2.32 9.11 5.73
CA THR A 14 -3.22 9.88 4.86
C THR A 14 -2.91 11.37 5.04
N PRO A 15 -3.46 12.26 4.18
CA PRO A 15 -3.37 13.71 4.41
C PRO A 15 -4.07 14.18 5.70
N ILE A 16 -4.87 13.33 6.34
CA ILE A 16 -5.58 13.63 7.59
C ILE A 16 -4.72 13.14 8.76
N GLN A 17 -4.34 14.06 9.65
CA GLN A 17 -3.53 13.74 10.82
C GLN A 17 -4.24 12.72 11.74
N GLY A 18 -3.50 11.68 12.14
CA GLY A 18 -4.02 10.61 12.99
C GLY A 18 -4.87 9.57 12.25
N LEU A 19 -5.08 9.72 10.94
CA LEU A 19 -5.75 8.72 10.09
C LEU A 19 -4.72 8.00 9.20
N TYR A 20 -4.73 6.67 9.29
CA TYR A 20 -3.85 5.78 8.56
C TYR A 20 -4.66 4.83 7.69
N ILE A 21 -4.10 4.40 6.57
CA ILE A 21 -4.76 3.52 5.61
C ILE A 21 -4.00 2.22 5.45
N ASN A 22 -4.75 1.12 5.34
CA ASN A 22 -4.27 -0.21 5.02
C ASN A 22 -5.33 -0.89 4.13
N ALA A 23 -5.15 -0.82 2.82
CA ALA A 23 -6.14 -1.22 1.81
C ALA A 23 -5.45 -1.60 0.48
N GLY A 24 -6.23 -1.98 -0.54
CA GLY A 24 -5.74 -2.23 -1.89
C GLY A 24 -4.92 -3.52 -2.01
N TRP A 25 -5.14 -4.49 -1.12
CA TRP A 25 -4.38 -5.75 -1.13
C TRP A 25 -4.76 -6.70 -2.26
N CYS A 26 -5.77 -6.35 -3.07
CA CYS A 26 -6.24 -7.13 -4.19
C CYS A 26 -6.45 -8.62 -3.78
N TYR A 27 -5.73 -9.53 -4.42
CA TYR A 27 -5.76 -10.97 -4.12
C TYR A 27 -4.65 -11.41 -3.14
N GLY A 28 -3.69 -10.53 -2.84
CA GLY A 28 -2.46 -10.84 -2.09
C GLY A 28 -2.58 -10.70 -0.57
N GLY A 29 -3.70 -10.19 -0.04
CA GLY A 29 -3.81 -9.83 1.38
C GLY A 29 -3.59 -10.97 2.37
N PHE A 30 -4.07 -12.19 2.06
CA PHE A 30 -4.05 -13.29 3.03
C PHE A 30 -2.62 -13.68 3.45
N LYS A 31 -1.71 -13.87 2.48
CA LYS A 31 -0.30 -14.20 2.76
C LYS A 31 0.42 -13.06 3.49
N ALA A 32 -0.01 -11.82 3.25
CA ALA A 32 0.66 -10.63 3.75
C ALA A 32 0.22 -10.21 5.16
N THR A 33 -0.85 -10.82 5.71
CA THR A 33 -1.45 -10.48 7.01
C THR A 33 -0.44 -10.22 8.14
N PRO A 34 0.59 -11.08 8.37
CA PRO A 34 1.53 -10.83 9.46
C PRO A 34 2.41 -9.61 9.20
N GLY A 35 2.91 -9.47 7.96
CA GLY A 35 3.77 -8.36 7.56
C GLY A 35 3.03 -7.03 7.51
N SER A 36 1.80 -7.02 6.99
CA SER A 36 0.96 -5.84 6.90
C SER A 36 0.62 -5.31 8.28
N GLY A 37 0.21 -6.18 9.22
CA GLY A 37 -0.05 -5.78 10.61
C GLY A 37 1.19 -5.21 11.29
N TRP A 38 2.35 -5.83 11.09
CA TRP A 38 3.62 -5.40 11.70
C TRP A 38 4.04 -3.99 11.26
N VAL A 39 4.12 -3.76 9.95
CA VAL A 39 4.55 -2.45 9.42
C VAL A 39 3.48 -1.37 9.61
N PHE A 40 2.19 -1.75 9.63
CA PHE A 40 1.11 -0.83 9.94
C PHE A 40 1.15 -0.37 11.40
N ALA A 41 1.36 -1.30 12.34
CA ALA A 41 1.52 -0.98 13.76
C ALA A 41 2.72 -0.04 13.99
N HIS A 42 3.85 -0.30 13.33
CA HIS A 42 4.99 0.62 13.33
C HIS A 42 4.59 2.01 12.82
N THR A 43 3.89 2.07 11.69
CA THR A 43 3.50 3.33 11.06
C THR A 43 2.63 4.18 12.00
N ILE A 44 1.67 3.56 12.67
CA ILE A 44 0.80 4.22 13.65
C ILE A 44 1.62 4.69 14.86
N ALA A 45 2.48 3.83 15.41
CA ALA A 45 3.23 4.11 16.63
C ALA A 45 4.30 5.19 16.46
N GLN A 46 4.83 5.36 15.25
CA GLN A 46 5.93 6.29 14.96
C GLN A 46 5.51 7.51 14.14
N ASP A 47 4.23 7.58 13.72
CA ASP A 47 3.72 8.55 12.76
C ASP A 47 4.59 8.70 11.48
N ARG A 48 5.27 7.62 11.10
CA ARG A 48 6.14 7.53 9.92
C ARG A 48 6.13 6.09 9.39
N PRO A 49 6.15 5.89 8.07
CA PRO A 49 6.22 4.54 7.51
C PRO A 49 7.48 3.79 7.97
N HIS A 50 7.36 2.48 8.08
CA HIS A 50 8.48 1.56 8.20
C HIS A 50 9.19 1.45 6.85
N PRO A 51 10.52 1.23 6.78
CA PRO A 51 11.25 1.12 5.51
C PRO A 51 10.67 0.09 4.52
N LEU A 52 10.02 -0.96 5.03
CA LEU A 52 9.37 -1.99 4.20
C LEU A 52 8.04 -1.55 3.59
N ASN A 53 7.40 -0.49 4.08
CA ASN A 53 6.13 0.00 3.54
C ASN A 53 6.18 1.44 2.99
N GLU A 54 7.35 2.07 2.98
CA GLU A 54 7.55 3.41 2.43
C GLU A 54 7.08 3.53 0.97
N CYS A 55 7.34 2.52 0.13
CA CYS A 55 6.94 2.54 -1.28
C CYS A 55 5.44 2.32 -1.52
N PHE A 56 4.69 1.81 -0.53
CA PHE A 56 3.26 1.53 -0.63
C PHE A 56 2.40 2.72 -0.18
N SER A 57 2.98 3.92 -0.16
CA SER A 57 2.28 5.14 0.23
C SER A 57 1.23 5.55 -0.82
N LEU A 58 0.32 6.46 -0.46
CA LEU A 58 -0.71 6.95 -1.38
C LEU A 58 -0.11 7.90 -2.44
N GLU A 59 0.95 8.62 -2.06
CA GLU A 59 1.68 9.59 -2.87
C GLU A 59 2.33 8.96 -4.12
N ARG A 60 2.51 7.64 -4.15
CA ARG A 60 3.06 6.93 -5.31
C ARG A 60 2.21 7.13 -6.58
N PHE A 61 0.89 7.32 -6.42
CA PHE A 61 0.00 7.57 -7.55
C PHE A 61 0.08 9.01 -8.05
N GLU A 62 0.38 9.97 -7.17
CA GLU A 62 0.60 11.36 -7.54
C GLU A 62 1.94 11.55 -8.26
N THR A 63 2.97 10.88 -7.75
CA THR A 63 4.35 10.98 -8.26
C THR A 63 4.62 10.09 -9.47
N GLY A 64 3.77 9.09 -9.72
CA GLY A 64 3.95 8.12 -10.81
C GLY A 64 4.91 6.97 -10.49
N TYR A 65 5.44 6.87 -9.26
CA TYR A 65 6.26 5.75 -8.79
C TYR A 65 5.40 4.51 -8.47
N VAL A 66 4.56 4.10 -9.43
CA VAL A 66 3.66 2.94 -9.29
C VAL A 66 4.45 1.62 -9.21
N LEU A 67 3.92 0.68 -8.46
CA LEU A 67 4.55 -0.61 -8.21
C LEU A 67 3.81 -1.72 -8.98
N ASP A 68 4.32 -2.06 -10.16
CA ASP A 68 3.73 -3.10 -11.01
C ASP A 68 4.14 -4.51 -10.53
N GLU A 69 3.28 -5.13 -9.71
CA GLU A 69 3.56 -6.46 -9.11
C GLU A 69 3.58 -7.58 -10.17
N LYS A 70 2.84 -7.43 -11.27
CA LYS A 70 2.70 -8.46 -12.31
C LYS A 70 3.62 -8.26 -13.52
N GLY A 71 4.21 -7.08 -13.69
CA GLY A 71 5.05 -6.74 -14.84
C GLY A 71 4.25 -6.52 -16.14
N VAL A 72 2.96 -6.16 -16.02
CA VAL A 72 2.03 -5.98 -17.15
C VAL A 72 1.60 -4.51 -17.33
N GLY A 73 2.21 -3.61 -16.59
CA GLY A 73 1.86 -2.19 -16.51
C GLY A 73 0.74 -1.90 -15.50
N PRO A 74 0.54 -0.62 -15.13
CA PRO A 74 -0.46 -0.18 -14.16
C PRO A 74 -1.87 -0.08 -14.80
N GLU A 75 -2.30 -1.16 -15.46
CA GLU A 75 -3.61 -1.21 -16.11
C GLU A 75 -4.69 -1.81 -15.18
N PRO A 76 -5.83 -1.12 -15.01
CA PRO A 76 -6.91 -1.52 -14.10
C PRO A 76 -7.55 -2.91 -14.40
N LYS A 77 -7.34 -3.40 -15.62
CA LYS A 77 -7.91 -4.65 -16.13
C LYS A 77 -6.92 -5.82 -16.07
N ALA A 78 -5.69 -5.58 -15.62
CA ALA A 78 -4.61 -6.54 -15.66
C ALA A 78 -4.32 -7.21 -14.29
N HIS A 79 -5.05 -6.82 -13.25
CA HIS A 79 -4.94 -7.37 -11.88
C HIS A 79 -5.56 -8.76 -11.72
#